data_AF-A0A954VDQ9-F1
#
_entry.id   AF-A0A954VDQ9-F1
#
_cell.length_a   1.000
_cell.length_b   1.000
_cell.length_c   1.000
_cell.angle_alpha   90.00
_cell.angle_beta   90.00
_cell.angle_gamma   90.00
#
_symmetry.space_group_name_H-M   'P 1'
#
loop_
_entity.id
_entity.type
_entity.pdbx_description
1 polymer ?
#
loop_
_entity_poly.entity_id
_entity_poly.type
_entity_poly.pdbx_seq_one_letter_code
_entity_poly.pdbx_strand_id
1 'polypeptide(L)' 'MSVQNVKAFFEKVWTSEALRAELKGAGCKDRTTAVEAIIRIATNAGFPFTADEYDQATRSHIGPPGPHRK' A
#
# COMPACT_ATOMS: atom_id res chain seq x y z
N MET A 1 -8.05 -9.12 11.40
CA MET A 1 -7.26 -9.21 10.15
C MET A 1 -5.97 -8.46 10.40
N SER A 2 -4.87 -8.88 9.78
CA SER A 2 -3.51 -8.55 10.26
C SER A 2 -2.76 -7.72 9.23
N VAL A 3 -1.88 -6.85 9.72
CA VAL A 3 -0.88 -6.03 8.99
C VAL A 3 -0.09 -6.82 7.91
N GLN A 4 -0.11 -8.15 7.98
CA GLN A 4 0.38 -9.08 6.96
C GLN A 4 -0.24 -8.86 5.57
N ASN A 5 -1.53 -8.53 5.47
CA ASN A 5 -2.18 -8.22 4.18
C ASN A 5 -1.60 -6.95 3.55
N VAL A 6 -1.31 -5.94 4.38
CA VAL A 6 -0.66 -4.70 3.94
C VAL A 6 0.74 -4.99 3.39
N LYS A 7 1.54 -5.81 4.10
CA LYS A 7 2.85 -6.26 3.62
C LYS A 7 2.75 -7.00 2.29
N ALA A 8 1.89 -8.02 2.20
CA ALA A 8 1.75 -8.84 1.01
C ALA A 8 1.29 -8.00 -0.20
N PHE A 9 0.39 -7.03 0.01
CA PHE A 9 0.01 -6.06 -1.00
C PHE A 9 1.21 -5.25 -1.48
N PHE A 10 2.01 -4.67 -0.57
CA PHE A 10 3.18 -3.88 -0.96
C PHE A 10 4.29 -4.70 -1.63
N GLU A 11 4.48 -5.96 -1.24
CA GLU A 11 5.37 -6.89 -1.95
C GLU A 11 4.86 -7.17 -3.37
N LYS A 12 3.54 -7.31 -3.53
CA LYS A 12 2.91 -7.48 -4.84
C LYS A 12 3.02 -6.21 -5.69
N VAL A 13 2.86 -5.04 -5.10
CA VAL A 13 3.06 -3.74 -5.75
C VAL A 13 4.49 -3.60 -6.27
N TRP A 14 5.48 -4.13 -5.55
CA TRP A 14 6.87 -4.07 -5.98
C TRP A 14 7.16 -4.95 -7.19
N THR A 15 6.48 -6.10 -7.26
CA THR A 15 6.65 -7.10 -8.33
C THR A 15 5.71 -6.87 -9.51
N SER A 16 4.56 -6.22 -9.32
CA SER A 16 3.58 -5.90 -10.35
C SER A 16 3.64 -4.43 -10.72
N GLU A 17 4.20 -4.16 -11.91
CA GLU A 17 4.30 -2.81 -12.46
C GLU A 17 2.92 -2.15 -12.64
N ALA A 18 1.86 -2.93 -12.93
CA ALA A 18 0.48 -2.45 -13.02
C ALA A 18 -0.02 -1.82 -11.71
N LEU A 19 0.16 -2.52 -10.57
CA LEU A 19 -0.21 -2.00 -9.25
C LEU A 19 0.63 -0.78 -8.88
N ARG A 20 1.91 -0.77 -9.26
CA ARG A 20 2.79 0.38 -9.04
C ARG A 20 2.35 1.59 -9.86
N ALA A 21 1.89 1.37 -11.10
CA ALA A 21 1.34 2.41 -11.95
C ALA A 21 -0.01 2.92 -11.44
N GLU A 22 -0.89 2.04 -10.95
CA GLU A 22 -2.16 2.42 -10.32
C GLU A 22 -1.93 3.27 -9.07
N LEU A 23 -1.00 2.88 -8.20
CA LEU A 23 -0.66 3.67 -7.01
C LEU A 23 -0.02 5.01 -7.34
N LYS A 24 0.78 5.08 -8.41
CA LYS A 24 1.39 6.33 -8.87
C LYS A 24 0.38 7.23 -9.59
N GLY A 25 -0.60 6.62 -10.28
CA GLY A 25 -1.70 7.27 -10.99
C GLY A 25 -2.83 7.72 -10.06
N ALA A 26 -2.97 7.08 -8.90
CA ALA A 26 -3.66 7.62 -7.74
C ALA A 26 -2.87 8.84 -7.23
N GLY A 27 -2.89 9.93 -7.99
CA GLY A 27 -2.30 11.21 -7.62
C GLY A 27 -3.06 11.77 -6.43
N CYS A 28 -2.43 11.74 -5.28
CA CYS A 28 -3.09 12.10 -4.03
C CYS A 28 -2.83 13.58 -3.74
N LYS A 29 -3.87 14.41 -3.83
CA LYS A 29 -3.83 15.78 -3.29
C LYS A 29 -3.83 15.78 -1.76
N ASP A 30 -4.46 14.77 -1.16
CA ASP A 30 -4.64 14.61 0.28
C ASP A 30 -4.36 13.18 0.74
N ARG A 31 -3.79 13.04 1.95
CA ARG A 31 -3.44 11.74 2.54
C ARG A 31 -4.66 10.83 2.70
N THR A 32 -5.82 11.38 3.03
CA THR A 32 -7.06 10.59 3.21
C THR A 32 -7.49 9.93 1.91
N THR A 33 -7.52 10.69 0.82
CA THR A 33 -7.85 10.19 -0.52
C THR A 33 -6.83 9.17 -1.01
N ALA A 34 -5.55 9.33 -0.61
CA ALA A 34 -4.52 8.34 -0.87
C ALA A 34 -4.81 7.00 -0.22
N VAL A 35 -5.11 7.03 1.06
CA VAL A 35 -5.36 5.82 1.85
C VAL A 35 -6.60 5.10 1.32
N GLU A 36 -7.68 5.82 1.00
CA GLU A 36 -8.87 5.23 0.39
C GLU A 36 -8.60 4.59 -0.98
N ALA A 37 -7.81 5.25 -1.84
CA ALA A 37 -7.42 4.70 -3.13
C ALA A 37 -6.57 3.43 -2.96
N ILE A 38 -5.61 3.44 -2.04
CA ILE A 38 -4.76 2.29 -1.72
C ILE A 38 -5.60 1.11 -1.23
N ILE A 39 -6.53 1.34 -0.31
CA ILE A 39 -7.43 0.30 0.22
C ILE A 39 -8.29 -0.29 -0.91
N ARG A 40 -8.80 0.54 -1.82
CA ARG A 40 -9.57 0.07 -2.98
C ARG A 40 -8.74 -0.81 -3.89
N ILE A 41 -7.52 -0.37 -4.25
CA ILE A 41 -6.62 -1.14 -5.12
C ILE A 41 -6.25 -2.46 -4.44
N ALA A 42 -5.94 -2.43 -3.15
CA ALA A 42 -5.59 -3.62 -2.39
C ALA A 42 -6.75 -4.61 -2.28
N THR A 43 -7.96 -4.13 -2.00
CA THR A 43 -9.17 -4.96 -1.98
C THR A 43 -9.41 -5.60 -3.35
N ASN A 44 -9.24 -4.84 -4.44
CA ASN A 44 -9.38 -5.35 -5.81
C ASN A 44 -8.28 -6.38 -6.17
N ALA A 45 -7.09 -6.22 -5.60
CA ALA A 45 -5.97 -7.16 -5.75
C ALA A 45 -6.09 -8.42 -4.87
N GLY A 46 -7.17 -8.56 -4.09
CA GLY A 46 -7.38 -9.71 -3.19
C GLY A 46 -6.68 -9.57 -1.82
N PHE A 47 -6.20 -8.37 -1.48
CA PHE A 47 -5.58 -8.05 -0.20
C PHE A 47 -6.44 -7.02 0.56
N PRO A 48 -7.62 -7.39 1.09
CA PRO A 48 -8.43 -6.47 1.86
C PRO A 48 -7.72 -6.09 3.16
N PHE A 49 -7.58 -4.79 3.41
CA PHE A 49 -7.12 -4.22 4.67
C PHE A 49 -7.77 -2.84 4.90
N THR A 50 -7.76 -2.41 6.14
CA THR A 50 -8.36 -1.15 6.60
C THR A 50 -7.36 0.00 6.64
N ALA A 51 -7.87 1.23 6.74
CA ALA A 51 -7.04 2.41 6.93
C ALA A 51 -6.23 2.36 8.23
N ASP A 52 -6.78 1.74 9.28
CA ASP A 52 -6.09 1.55 10.56
C ASP A 52 -4.91 0.58 10.42
N GLU A 53 -5.10 -0.54 9.71
CA GLU A 53 -4.02 -1.49 9.40
C GLU A 53 -2.93 -0.84 8.54
N TYR A 54 -3.31 0.03 7.60
CA TYR A 54 -2.39 0.81 6.80
C TYR A 54 -1.61 1.85 7.64
N ASP A 55 -2.27 2.57 8.56
CA ASP A 55 -1.61 3.52 9.46
C ASP A 55 -0.66 2.77 10.42
N GLN A 56 -1.06 1.61 10.95
CA GLN A 56 -0.19 0.75 11.74
C GLN A 56 1.02 0.26 10.94
N ALA A 57 0.84 -0.15 9.69
CA ALA A 57 1.94 -0.60 8.84
C ALA A 57 2.93 0.54 8.56
N THR A 58 2.41 1.72 8.19
CA THR A 58 3.23 2.90 7.91
C THR A 58 3.93 3.44 9.16
N ARG A 59 3.29 3.42 10.33
CA ARG A 59 3.93 3.73 11.63
C ARG A 59 4.99 2.71 12.03
N SER A 60 4.78 1.44 11.72
CA SER A 60 5.71 0.35 12.06
C SER A 60 6.91 0.26 11.11
N HIS A 61 7.19 1.31 10.33
CA HIS A 61 8.26 1.32 9.31
C HIS A 61 8.12 0.24 8.23
N ILE A 62 6.91 -0.30 8.03
CA ILE A 62 6.54 -1.06 6.84
C ILE A 62 6.19 -0.05 5.74
N GLY A 63 7.07 0.93 5.53
CA GLY A 63 7.08 1.70 4.30
C GLY A 63 7.49 0.80 3.14
N PRO A 64 7.28 1.23 1.88
CA PRO A 64 7.99 0.62 0.74
C PRO A 64 9.45 0.45 1.16
N PRO A 65 10.07 -0.74 1.05
CA PRO A 65 11.47 -0.90 1.41
C PRO A 65 12.25 0.18 0.68
N GLY A 66 12.67 1.23 1.41
CA GLY A 66 13.46 2.29 0.82
C GLY A 66 14.66 1.62 0.16
N PRO A 67 15.09 2.09 -1.03
CA PRO A 67 16.22 1.46 -1.70
C PRO A 67 17.34 1.38 -0.68
N HIS A 68 17.73 0.16 -0.31
CA HIS A 68 18.89 -0.08 0.53
C HIS A 68 20.05 0.62 -0.17
N ARG A 69 20.39 1.84 0.29
CA ARG A 69 21.65 2.48 -0.03
C ARG A 69 22.71 1.62 0.64
N LYS A 70 23.35 0.77 -0.17
CA LYS A 70 24.66 0.24 0.15
C LYS A 70 25.70 1.35 0.04
#